data_AF-A0A0S4XMN0-F1
#
_entry.id   AF-A0A0S4XMN0-F1
#
_cell.length_a   1.000
_cell.length_b   1.000
_cell.length_c   1.000
_cell.angle_alpha   90.00
_cell.angle_beta   90.00
_cell.angle_gamma   90.00
#
_symmetry.space_group_name_H-M   'P 1'
#
loop_
_entity.id
_entity.type
_entity.pdbx_description
1 polymer ?
#
loop_
_entity_poly.entity_id
_entity_poly.type
_entity_poly.pdbx_seq_one_letter_code
_entity_poly.pdbx_strand_id
1 'polypeptide(L)'
;MTLSISKIFFKIYFIVLVCIVGYYFIDTVKDLGVINFFHFIISIIFLIGIYGFCFDKKIFKPIFWQIFLILIIPWNFFEFFYEIDIMSINSSKFFLLLAFIALWFLILLPGYIAVYIYGHQNSNNVEKNRTKILFGAMALVLITNATTFILSYRYAEREFMVLQAMDGLMSLDQLLNNNTERAKFININNVDSFFYIVGESEDVEKYKRMCIYFNKNIFKAIDENDKKFDLMDKQFKINNIKDEDIIEFYKQAEEGQIIVRNGKEKIRKLCQ
;
A
#
# COMPACT_ATOMS: atom_id res chain seq x y z
N MET A 1 18.76 -19.27 34.60
CA MET A 1 17.57 -18.41 34.84
C MET A 1 16.86 -18.00 33.54
N THR A 2 17.58 -17.81 32.42
CA THR A 2 17.04 -17.40 31.10
C THR A 2 16.03 -18.36 30.47
N LEU A 3 16.14 -19.67 30.72
CA LEU A 3 15.22 -20.68 30.17
C LEU A 3 13.78 -20.58 30.72
N SER A 4 13.60 -19.95 31.90
CA SER A 4 12.28 -19.81 32.53
C SER A 4 11.47 -18.67 31.92
N ILE A 5 12.12 -17.54 31.63
CA ILE A 5 11.50 -16.34 31.07
C ILE A 5 11.04 -16.60 29.64
N SER A 6 11.84 -17.31 28.84
CA SER A 6 11.45 -17.69 27.48
C SER A 6 10.21 -18.58 27.46
N LYS A 7 10.11 -19.56 28.38
CA LYS A 7 8.92 -20.43 28.47
C LYS A 7 7.66 -19.68 28.87
N ILE A 8 7.75 -18.70 29.78
CA ILE A 8 6.59 -17.87 30.16
C ILE A 8 6.11 -17.05 28.96
N PHE A 9 7.04 -16.44 28.22
CA PHE A 9 6.71 -15.69 27.00
C PHE A 9 5.94 -16.57 25.99
N PHE A 10 6.42 -17.78 25.71
CA PHE A 10 5.76 -18.67 24.76
C PHE A 10 4.38 -19.15 25.23
N LYS A 11 4.15 -19.30 26.53
CA LYS A 11 2.82 -19.62 27.07
C LYS A 11 1.83 -18.46 26.89
N ILE A 12 2.25 -17.22 27.17
CA ILE A 12 1.42 -16.03 26.95
C ILE A 12 1.12 -15.90 25.45
N TYR A 13 2.15 -16.01 24.61
CA TYR A 13 2.04 -16.00 23.16
C TYR A 13 1.06 -17.07 22.66
N PHE A 14 1.14 -18.30 23.17
CA PHE A 14 0.23 -19.38 22.81
C PHE A 14 -1.24 -19.02 23.11
N ILE A 15 -1.53 -18.47 24.30
CA ILE A 15 -2.90 -18.06 24.67
C ILE A 15 -3.41 -16.97 23.70
N VAL A 16 -2.58 -15.98 23.39
CA VAL A 16 -2.92 -14.92 22.43
C VAL A 16 -3.20 -15.51 21.05
N LEU A 17 -2.35 -16.42 20.56
CA LEU A 17 -2.53 -17.06 19.26
C LEU A 17 -3.82 -17.89 19.20
N VAL A 18 -4.13 -18.65 20.26
CA VAL A 18 -5.40 -19.38 20.37
C VAL A 18 -6.59 -18.42 20.31
N CYS A 19 -6.52 -17.26 20.97
CA CYS A 19 -7.59 -16.27 20.93
C CYS A 19 -7.77 -15.69 19.51
N ILE A 20 -6.67 -15.38 18.81
CA ILE A 20 -6.69 -14.87 17.43
C ILE A 20 -7.30 -15.90 16.47
N VAL A 21 -6.81 -17.15 16.51
CA VAL A 21 -7.31 -18.23 15.66
C VAL A 21 -8.77 -18.56 15.98
N GLY A 22 -9.14 -18.54 17.26
CA GLY A 22 -10.52 -18.75 17.71
C GLY A 22 -11.47 -17.65 17.24
N TYR A 23 -11.05 -16.39 17.33
CA TYR A 23 -11.81 -15.26 16.79
C TYR A 23 -12.00 -15.40 15.27
N TYR A 24 -10.92 -15.68 14.54
CA TYR A 24 -10.97 -15.87 13.08
C TYR A 24 -11.89 -17.03 12.70
N PHE A 25 -11.89 -18.13 13.46
CA PHE A 25 -12.80 -19.25 13.24
C PHE A 25 -14.26 -18.84 13.41
N ILE A 26 -14.61 -18.10 14.47
CA ILE A 26 -15.99 -17.65 14.70
C ILE A 26 -16.48 -16.74 13.57
N ASP A 27 -15.62 -15.86 13.07
CA ASP A 27 -15.96 -14.92 12.00
C ASP A 27 -16.17 -15.67 10.66
N THR A 28 -15.29 -16.62 10.36
CA THR A 28 -15.28 -17.33 9.07
C THR A 28 -16.20 -18.55 9.01
N VAL A 29 -16.71 -19.05 10.14
CA VAL A 29 -17.52 -20.29 10.17
C VAL A 29 -18.78 -20.22 9.28
N LYS A 30 -19.32 -19.02 9.07
CA LYS A 30 -20.54 -18.80 8.27
C LYS A 30 -20.29 -18.95 6.77
N ASP A 31 -19.08 -18.66 6.32
CA ASP A 31 -18.67 -18.64 4.92
C ASP A 31 -17.42 -19.52 4.71
N LEU A 32 -17.47 -20.75 5.24
CA LEU A 32 -16.36 -21.71 5.14
C LEU A 32 -16.17 -22.20 3.69
N GLY A 33 -15.36 -21.48 2.93
CA GLY A 33 -14.74 -21.98 1.71
C GLY A 33 -13.78 -23.14 2.00
N VAL A 34 -13.52 -23.97 0.98
CA VAL A 34 -12.60 -25.12 1.09
C VAL A 34 -11.21 -24.71 1.58
N ILE A 35 -10.70 -23.57 1.09
CA ILE A 35 -9.39 -23.04 1.49
C ILE A 35 -9.37 -22.68 2.98
N ASN A 36 -10.39 -21.98 3.47
CA ASN A 36 -10.51 -21.59 4.89
C ASN A 36 -10.58 -22.81 5.80
N PHE A 37 -11.25 -23.87 5.37
CA PHE A 37 -11.31 -25.13 6.11
C PHE A 37 -9.92 -25.78 6.25
N PHE A 38 -9.15 -25.88 5.17
CA PHE A 38 -7.78 -26.41 5.22
C PHE A 38 -6.85 -25.53 6.06
N HIS A 39 -6.96 -24.20 5.92
CA HIS A 39 -6.23 -23.27 6.77
C HIS A 39 -6.48 -23.53 8.25
N PHE A 40 -7.76 -23.71 8.64
CA PHE A 40 -8.11 -23.98 10.03
C PHE A 40 -7.49 -25.28 10.56
N ILE A 41 -7.52 -26.38 9.78
CA ILE A 41 -6.88 -27.64 10.15
C ILE A 41 -5.37 -27.45 10.37
N ILE A 42 -4.71 -26.76 9.43
CA ILE A 42 -3.27 -26.50 9.51
C ILE A 42 -2.94 -25.63 10.74
N SER A 43 -3.73 -24.59 11.00
CA SER A 43 -3.60 -23.72 12.16
C SER A 43 -3.79 -24.47 13.49
N ILE A 44 -4.72 -25.43 13.56
CA ILE A 44 -4.86 -26.32 14.73
C ILE A 44 -3.61 -27.17 14.93
N ILE A 45 -3.10 -27.81 13.87
CA ILE A 45 -1.89 -28.65 13.97
C ILE A 45 -0.69 -27.79 14.42
N PHE A 46 -0.59 -26.57 13.92
CA PHE A 46 0.43 -25.61 14.34
C PHE A 46 0.31 -25.24 15.82
N LEU A 47 -0.91 -24.93 16.29
CA LEU A 47 -1.19 -24.67 17.71
C LEU A 47 -0.83 -25.88 18.60
N ILE A 48 -1.11 -27.11 18.15
CA ILE A 48 -0.71 -28.32 18.87
C ILE A 48 0.83 -28.41 18.99
N GLY A 49 1.57 -28.04 17.95
CA GLY A 49 3.03 -28.00 17.99
C GLY A 49 3.56 -26.97 18.99
N ILE A 50 2.98 -25.77 18.99
CA ILE A 50 3.33 -24.71 19.96
C ILE A 50 2.97 -25.15 21.38
N TYR A 51 1.81 -25.78 21.58
CA TYR A 51 1.41 -26.34 22.87
C TYR A 51 2.40 -27.41 23.35
N GLY A 52 2.79 -28.34 22.47
CA GLY A 52 3.79 -29.35 22.76
C GLY A 52 5.11 -28.74 23.27
N PHE A 53 5.56 -27.67 22.61
CA PHE A 53 6.71 -26.88 23.03
C PHE A 53 6.51 -26.19 24.39
N CYS A 54 5.40 -25.48 24.59
CA CYS A 54 5.17 -24.67 25.79
C CYS A 54 5.02 -25.47 27.08
N PHE A 55 4.48 -26.70 26.97
CA PHE A 55 4.15 -27.55 28.11
C PHE A 55 5.02 -28.82 28.18
N ASP A 56 6.08 -28.88 27.38
CA ASP A 56 7.01 -30.02 27.28
C ASP A 56 6.28 -31.37 27.07
N LYS A 57 5.14 -31.35 26.37
CA LYS A 57 4.37 -32.56 26.05
C LYS A 57 4.94 -33.20 24.81
N LYS A 58 4.98 -34.53 24.75
CA LYS A 58 5.42 -35.27 23.55
C LYS A 58 4.19 -35.59 22.69
N ILE A 59 4.00 -34.82 21.63
CA ILE A 59 2.90 -34.93 20.67
C ILE A 59 3.56 -35.13 19.31
N PHE A 60 3.27 -36.25 18.66
CA PHE A 60 3.96 -36.72 17.46
C PHE A 60 5.49 -36.89 17.62
N LYS A 61 6.13 -37.41 16.57
CA LYS A 61 7.59 -37.60 16.51
C LYS A 61 8.27 -36.29 16.07
N PRO A 62 9.52 -36.02 16.48
CA PRO A 62 10.24 -34.80 16.07
C PRO A 62 10.29 -34.60 14.54
N ILE A 63 10.46 -35.68 13.77
CA ILE A 63 10.48 -35.65 12.29
C ILE A 63 9.17 -35.10 11.68
N PHE A 64 8.02 -35.36 12.32
CA PHE A 64 6.74 -34.83 11.85
C PHE A 64 6.75 -33.31 11.86
N TRP A 65 7.23 -32.69 12.95
CA TRP A 65 7.27 -31.24 13.09
C TRP A 65 8.25 -30.57 12.12
N GLN A 66 9.34 -31.25 11.77
CA GLN A 66 10.29 -30.78 10.76
C GLN A 66 9.63 -30.72 9.37
N ILE A 67 8.96 -31.80 8.97
CA ILE A 67 8.23 -31.87 7.70
C ILE A 67 7.07 -30.86 7.69
N PHE A 68 6.32 -30.78 8.78
CA PHE A 68 5.20 -29.86 8.92
C PHE A 68 5.64 -28.40 8.77
N LEU A 69 6.79 -28.01 9.33
CA LEU A 69 7.33 -26.66 9.14
C LEU A 69 7.67 -26.33 7.69
N ILE A 70 8.20 -27.30 6.95
CA ILE A 70 8.51 -27.13 5.52
C ILE A 70 7.21 -26.92 4.72
N LEU A 71 6.09 -27.49 5.15
CA LEU A 71 4.79 -27.37 4.47
C LEU A 71 4.01 -26.12 4.87
N ILE A 72 4.01 -25.74 6.16
CA ILE A 72 3.20 -24.63 6.65
C ILE A 72 3.72 -23.27 6.18
N ILE A 73 5.03 -23.10 6.01
CA ILE A 73 5.59 -21.82 5.56
C ILE A 73 5.09 -21.48 4.14
N PRO A 74 5.26 -22.35 3.11
CA PRO A 74 4.68 -22.13 1.79
C PRO A 74 3.16 -21.99 1.81
N TRP A 75 2.46 -22.77 2.65
CA TRP A 75 1.01 -22.67 2.78
C TRP A 75 0.57 -21.28 3.22
N ASN A 76 1.20 -20.72 4.26
CA ASN A 76 0.88 -19.38 4.74
C ASN A 76 1.21 -18.31 3.69
N PHE A 77 2.30 -18.46 2.92
CA PHE A 77 2.55 -17.59 1.76
C PHE A 77 1.44 -17.70 0.69
N PHE A 78 1.03 -18.93 0.35
CA PHE A 78 -0.04 -19.16 -0.63
C PHE A 78 -1.35 -18.48 -0.23
N GLU A 79 -1.77 -18.63 1.02
CA GLU A 79 -2.96 -17.96 1.55
C GLU A 79 -2.86 -16.45 1.43
N PHE A 80 -1.70 -15.87 1.79
CA PHE A 80 -1.49 -14.44 1.61
C PHE A 80 -1.69 -13.99 0.16
N PHE A 81 -1.06 -14.69 -0.80
CA PHE A 81 -1.23 -14.34 -2.21
C PHE A 81 -2.67 -14.51 -2.71
N TYR A 82 -3.37 -15.54 -2.22
CA TYR A 82 -4.77 -15.77 -2.53
C TYR A 82 -5.66 -14.61 -2.07
N GLU A 83 -5.43 -14.07 -0.87
CA GLU A 83 -6.16 -12.90 -0.37
C GLU A 83 -5.78 -11.60 -1.09
N ILE A 84 -4.51 -11.46 -1.52
CA ILE A 84 -4.03 -10.30 -2.28
C ILE A 84 -4.77 -10.16 -3.62
N ASP A 85 -4.94 -11.26 -4.37
CA ASP A 85 -5.60 -11.23 -5.67
C ASP A 85 -7.02 -10.65 -5.57
N ILE A 86 -7.73 -10.93 -4.46
CA ILE A 86 -9.07 -10.40 -4.18
C ILE A 86 -9.03 -8.89 -3.86
N MET A 87 -7.99 -8.41 -3.18
CA MET A 87 -7.87 -6.99 -2.78
C MET A 87 -7.22 -6.07 -3.83
N SER A 88 -6.57 -6.64 -4.86
CA SER A 88 -5.64 -5.94 -5.76
C SER A 88 -6.26 -4.94 -6.76
N ILE A 89 -7.58 -4.69 -6.74
CA ILE A 89 -8.24 -3.80 -7.71
C ILE A 89 -7.91 -2.30 -7.48
N ASN A 90 -7.35 -1.92 -6.32
CA ASN A 90 -7.00 -0.52 -6.03
C ASN A 90 -5.53 -0.33 -5.63
N SER A 91 -4.75 0.36 -6.47
CA SER A 91 -3.31 0.62 -6.32
C SER A 91 -2.93 1.30 -4.99
N SER A 92 -3.83 2.08 -4.39
CA SER A 92 -3.61 2.75 -3.10
C SER A 92 -3.55 1.82 -1.89
N LYS A 93 -4.09 0.59 -1.99
CA LYS A 93 -4.14 -0.37 -0.87
C LYS A 93 -2.98 -1.35 -0.84
N PHE A 94 -2.20 -1.45 -1.92
CA PHE A 94 -1.09 -2.39 -2.04
C PHE A 94 -0.03 -2.21 -0.94
N PHE A 95 0.24 -0.97 -0.55
CA PHE A 95 1.16 -0.64 0.53
C PHE A 95 0.67 -1.16 1.89
N LEU A 96 -0.61 -0.91 2.21
CA LEU A 96 -1.21 -1.34 3.47
C LEU A 96 -1.24 -2.87 3.56
N LEU A 97 -1.45 -3.53 2.43
CA LEU A 97 -1.38 -4.99 2.28
C LEU A 97 0.02 -5.54 2.59
N LEU A 98 1.08 -4.98 2.00
CA LEU A 98 2.47 -5.36 2.31
C LEU A 98 2.81 -5.18 3.80
N ALA A 99 2.39 -4.06 4.40
CA ALA A 99 2.58 -3.82 5.83
C ALA A 99 1.85 -4.87 6.68
N PHE A 100 0.62 -5.23 6.30
CA PHE A 100 -0.16 -6.25 6.98
C PHE A 100 0.50 -7.63 6.91
N ILE A 101 1.01 -8.02 5.73
CA ILE A 101 1.76 -9.27 5.53
C ILE A 101 2.98 -9.29 6.46
N ALA A 102 3.78 -8.22 6.46
CA ALA A 102 4.98 -8.14 7.30
C ALA A 102 4.64 -8.26 8.81
N LEU A 103 3.58 -7.58 9.24
CA LEU A 103 3.11 -7.62 10.62
C LEU A 103 2.59 -9.02 11.00
N TRP A 104 1.87 -9.68 10.10
CA TRP A 104 1.39 -11.03 10.32
C TRP A 104 2.52 -12.05 10.43
N PHE A 105 3.53 -11.97 9.56
CA PHE A 105 4.72 -12.82 9.68
C PHE A 105 5.46 -12.58 10.99
N LEU A 106 5.51 -11.34 11.47
CA LEU A 106 6.11 -11.00 12.75
C LEU A 106 5.33 -11.62 13.93
N ILE A 107 4.00 -11.68 13.83
CA ILE A 107 3.14 -12.36 14.80
C ILE A 107 3.35 -13.88 14.77
N LEU A 108 3.42 -14.51 13.59
CA LEU A 108 3.59 -15.97 13.48
C LEU A 108 5.01 -16.46 13.80
N LEU A 109 6.01 -15.57 13.71
CA LEU A 109 7.42 -15.89 13.85
C LEU A 109 7.76 -16.69 15.12
N PRO A 110 7.30 -16.29 16.32
CA PRO A 110 7.58 -17.05 17.54
C PRO A 110 7.00 -18.46 17.46
N GLY A 111 5.82 -18.63 16.83
CA GLY A 111 5.22 -19.94 16.62
C GLY A 111 6.11 -20.87 15.79
N TYR A 112 6.69 -20.37 14.68
CA TYR A 112 7.61 -21.18 13.87
C TYR A 112 8.86 -21.57 14.65
N ILE A 113 9.42 -20.64 15.44
CA ILE A 113 10.58 -20.91 16.30
C ILE A 113 10.24 -21.99 17.33
N ALA A 114 9.08 -21.88 17.99
CA ALA A 114 8.62 -22.86 18.97
C ALA A 114 8.51 -24.27 18.36
N VAL A 115 7.81 -24.40 17.24
CA VAL A 115 7.65 -25.69 16.53
C VAL A 115 9.00 -26.20 16.03
N TYR A 116 9.91 -25.31 15.61
CA TYR A 116 11.22 -25.71 15.12
C TYR A 116 12.06 -26.32 16.23
N ILE A 117 12.16 -25.64 17.37
CA ILE A 117 12.90 -26.16 18.52
C ILE A 117 12.27 -27.47 18.98
N TYR A 118 10.93 -27.53 19.01
CA TYR A 118 10.18 -28.73 19.35
C TYR A 118 10.49 -29.93 18.44
N GLY A 119 10.58 -29.70 17.12
CA GLY A 119 10.97 -30.72 16.15
C GLY A 119 12.44 -31.15 16.23
N HIS A 120 13.29 -30.47 17.00
CA HIS A 120 14.74 -30.70 17.05
C HIS A 120 15.31 -31.01 18.43
N GLN A 121 14.47 -31.24 19.45
CA GLN A 121 14.87 -31.45 20.86
C GLN A 121 15.89 -32.59 21.10
N ASN A 122 16.04 -33.55 20.18
CA ASN A 122 16.96 -34.69 20.34
C ASN A 122 18.40 -34.43 19.81
N SER A 123 18.74 -33.19 19.40
CA SER A 123 19.99 -32.88 18.69
C SER A 123 20.91 -31.95 19.49
N ASN A 124 21.56 -32.49 20.54
CA ASN A 124 22.29 -31.72 21.56
C ASN A 124 23.43 -30.79 21.07
N ASN A 125 24.05 -31.04 19.91
CA ASN A 125 25.19 -30.25 19.42
C ASN A 125 24.85 -29.25 18.29
N VAL A 126 23.61 -29.23 17.82
CA VAL A 126 23.24 -28.47 16.59
C VAL A 126 22.33 -27.28 16.87
N GLU A 127 21.76 -27.17 18.09
CA GLU A 127 20.80 -26.13 18.46
C GLU A 127 21.32 -24.70 18.33
N LYS A 128 22.57 -24.43 18.76
CA LYS A 128 23.12 -23.06 18.82
C LYS A 128 23.44 -22.47 17.45
N ASN A 129 23.85 -23.30 16.49
CA ASN A 129 24.09 -22.87 15.11
C ASN A 129 22.77 -22.78 14.32
N ARG A 130 21.81 -23.66 14.60
CA ARG A 130 20.50 -23.67 13.94
C ARG A 130 19.65 -22.44 14.27
N THR A 131 19.62 -22.02 15.54
CA THR A 131 18.92 -20.78 15.92
C THR A 131 19.53 -19.57 15.22
N LYS A 132 20.86 -19.49 15.11
CA LYS A 132 21.52 -18.41 14.36
C LYS A 132 21.16 -18.42 12.87
N ILE A 133 21.13 -19.60 12.24
CA ILE A 133 20.73 -19.73 10.83
C ILE A 133 19.27 -19.30 10.64
N LEU A 134 18.37 -19.71 11.55
CA LEU A 134 16.98 -19.26 11.54
C LEU A 134 16.87 -17.76 11.70
N PHE A 135 17.52 -17.16 12.69
CA PHE A 135 17.54 -15.71 12.86
C PHE A 135 18.14 -15.00 11.64
N GLY A 136 19.16 -15.56 11.00
CA GLY A 136 19.74 -15.04 9.76
C GLY A 136 18.76 -15.09 8.58
N ALA A 137 18.10 -16.22 8.38
CA ALA A 137 17.04 -16.37 7.36
C ALA A 137 15.87 -15.42 7.64
N MET A 138 15.50 -15.23 8.89
CA MET A 138 14.44 -14.29 9.31
C MET A 138 14.83 -12.84 9.04
N ALA A 139 16.05 -12.45 9.43
CA ALA A 139 16.56 -11.12 9.14
C ALA A 139 16.58 -10.86 7.63
N LEU A 140 16.97 -11.87 6.83
CA LEU A 140 16.94 -11.79 5.37
C LEU A 140 15.51 -11.61 4.82
N VAL A 141 14.52 -12.35 5.34
CA VAL A 141 13.11 -12.19 4.94
C VAL A 141 12.60 -10.79 5.31
N LEU A 142 12.89 -10.31 6.51
CA LEU A 142 12.49 -8.97 6.96
C LEU A 142 13.15 -7.87 6.12
N ILE A 143 14.44 -7.99 5.82
CA ILE A 143 15.17 -7.06 4.96
C ILE A 143 14.59 -7.09 3.55
N THR A 144 14.36 -8.27 2.99
CA THR A 144 13.77 -8.41 1.65
C THR A 144 12.38 -7.77 1.63
N ASN A 145 11.53 -8.03 2.62
CA ASN A 145 10.21 -7.40 2.73
C ASN A 145 10.29 -5.88 2.88
N ALA A 146 11.19 -5.36 3.72
CA ALA A 146 11.40 -3.92 3.87
C ALA A 146 11.90 -3.28 2.56
N THR A 147 12.77 -3.96 1.83
CA THR A 147 13.29 -3.49 0.55
C THR A 147 12.22 -3.49 -0.53
N THR A 148 11.46 -4.58 -0.64
CA THR A 148 10.29 -4.69 -1.52
C THR A 148 9.28 -3.60 -1.19
N PHE A 149 9.00 -3.36 0.09
CA PHE A 149 8.13 -2.28 0.54
C PHE A 149 8.61 -0.89 0.08
N ILE A 150 9.90 -0.58 0.25
CA ILE A 150 10.48 0.69 -0.21
C ILE A 150 10.37 0.82 -1.74
N LEU A 151 10.66 -0.25 -2.47
CA LEU A 151 10.60 -0.25 -3.94
C LEU A 151 9.16 -0.10 -4.45
N SER A 152 8.23 -0.87 -3.89
CA SER A 152 6.81 -0.81 -4.23
C SER A 152 6.19 0.54 -3.89
N TYR A 153 6.53 1.14 -2.73
CA TYR A 153 6.08 2.49 -2.39
C TYR A 153 6.57 3.52 -3.42
N ARG A 154 7.86 3.48 -3.78
CA ARG A 154 8.43 4.37 -4.79
C ARG A 154 7.83 4.16 -6.17
N TYR A 155 7.46 2.92 -6.52
CA TYR A 155 6.84 2.60 -7.80
C TYR A 155 5.39 3.08 -7.85
N ALA A 156 4.60 2.79 -6.81
CA ALA A 156 3.21 3.25 -6.69
C ALA A 156 3.11 4.77 -6.67
N GLU A 157 4.02 5.46 -5.98
CA GLU A 157 4.11 6.93 -6.01
C GLU A 157 4.35 7.43 -7.44
N ARG A 158 5.24 6.80 -8.21
CA ARG A 158 5.48 7.17 -9.62
C ARG A 158 4.28 6.90 -10.51
N GLU A 159 3.66 5.74 -10.42
CA GLU A 159 2.49 5.42 -11.25
C GLU A 159 1.30 6.31 -10.93
N PHE A 160 1.02 6.56 -9.64
CA PHE A 160 -0.04 7.49 -9.22
C PHE A 160 0.19 8.89 -9.79
N MET A 161 1.43 9.39 -9.70
CA MET A 161 1.82 10.67 -10.28
C MET A 161 1.67 10.71 -11.80
N VAL A 162 2.05 9.64 -12.50
CA VAL A 162 1.92 9.55 -13.96
C VAL A 162 0.45 9.46 -14.39
N LEU A 163 -0.37 8.69 -13.69
CA LEU A 163 -1.81 8.59 -13.93
C LEU A 163 -2.50 9.94 -13.71
N GLN A 164 -2.23 10.62 -12.60
CA GLN A 164 -2.78 11.95 -12.36
C GLN A 164 -2.32 12.97 -13.41
N ALA A 165 -1.05 12.91 -13.82
CA ALA A 165 -0.54 13.76 -14.88
C ALA A 165 -1.24 13.46 -16.22
N MET A 166 -1.38 12.18 -16.60
CA MET A 166 -2.07 11.78 -17.82
C MET A 166 -3.54 12.18 -17.81
N ASP A 167 -4.24 12.00 -16.69
CA ASP A 167 -5.63 12.43 -16.54
C ASP A 167 -5.76 13.96 -16.66
N GLY A 168 -4.87 14.72 -16.03
CA GLY A 168 -4.82 16.17 -16.18
C GLY A 168 -4.54 16.61 -17.62
N LEU A 169 -3.69 15.88 -18.35
CA LEU A 169 -3.36 16.17 -19.75
C LEU A 169 -4.47 15.80 -20.72
N MET A 170 -5.09 14.63 -20.55
CA MET A 170 -6.27 14.23 -21.34
C MET A 170 -7.43 15.20 -21.11
N SER A 171 -7.61 15.65 -19.87
CA SER A 171 -8.59 16.68 -19.52
C SER A 171 -8.33 18.00 -20.23
N LEU A 172 -7.08 18.45 -20.25
CA LEU A 172 -6.66 19.66 -20.94
C LEU A 172 -6.84 19.57 -22.46
N ASP A 173 -6.47 18.44 -23.07
CA ASP A 173 -6.64 18.21 -24.51
C ASP A 173 -8.12 18.21 -24.91
N GLN A 174 -9.00 17.63 -24.08
CA GLN A 174 -10.44 17.66 -24.31
C GLN A 174 -11.04 19.06 -24.20
N LEU A 175 -10.57 19.88 -23.24
CA LEU A 175 -10.94 21.30 -23.12
C LEU A 175 -10.52 22.09 -24.37
N LEU A 176 -9.28 21.89 -24.83
CA LEU A 176 -8.73 22.56 -26.00
C LEU A 176 -9.48 22.22 -27.30
N ASN A 177 -9.90 20.96 -27.43
CA ASN A 177 -10.64 20.48 -28.60
C ASN A 177 -12.15 20.79 -28.56
N ASN A 178 -12.57 21.71 -27.67
CA ASN A 178 -13.92 22.29 -27.60
C ASN A 178 -15.03 21.26 -27.35
N ASN A 179 -14.70 20.14 -26.70
CA ASN A 179 -15.66 19.08 -26.38
C ASN A 179 -16.25 19.33 -24.97
N THR A 180 -17.02 20.41 -24.86
CA THR A 180 -17.48 21.02 -23.59
C THR A 180 -18.37 20.13 -22.73
N GLU A 181 -19.05 19.13 -23.28
CA GLU A 181 -19.85 18.17 -22.50
C GLU A 181 -18.99 17.20 -21.68
N ARG A 182 -17.82 16.78 -22.19
CA ARG A 182 -16.89 15.92 -21.44
C ARG A 182 -16.05 16.70 -20.44
N ALA A 183 -15.79 17.97 -20.73
CA ALA A 183 -15.04 18.84 -19.82
C ALA A 183 -15.70 19.02 -18.44
N LYS A 184 -17.03 18.92 -18.36
CA LYS A 184 -17.79 18.98 -17.09
C LYS A 184 -17.51 17.79 -16.15
N PHE A 185 -16.98 16.68 -16.66
CA PHE A 185 -16.59 15.52 -15.86
C PHE A 185 -15.11 15.55 -15.44
N ILE A 186 -14.37 16.58 -15.85
CA ILE A 186 -12.99 16.77 -15.43
C ILE A 186 -13.01 17.17 -13.96
N ASN A 187 -12.51 16.28 -13.11
CA ASN A 187 -12.35 16.55 -11.69
C ASN A 187 -11.17 17.52 -11.50
N ILE A 188 -11.43 18.83 -11.50
CA ILE A 188 -10.45 19.92 -11.27
C ILE A 188 -9.57 19.63 -10.06
N ASN A 189 -10.11 18.91 -9.07
CA ASN A 189 -9.39 18.41 -7.91
C ASN A 189 -8.09 17.64 -8.25
N ASN A 190 -7.96 17.03 -9.43
CA ASN A 190 -6.75 16.31 -9.84
C ASN A 190 -5.58 17.25 -10.21
N VAL A 191 -5.86 18.40 -10.82
CA VAL A 191 -4.83 19.40 -11.16
C VAL A 191 -4.36 20.11 -9.89
N ASP A 192 -5.31 20.47 -9.01
CA ASP A 192 -4.99 21.06 -7.71
C ASP A 192 -4.24 20.07 -6.81
N SER A 193 -4.61 18.78 -6.84
CA SER A 193 -3.87 17.73 -6.12
C SER A 193 -2.42 17.62 -6.60
N PHE A 194 -2.17 17.69 -7.90
CA PHE A 194 -0.80 17.68 -8.43
C PHE A 194 0.00 18.90 -7.93
N PHE A 195 -0.54 20.11 -8.03
CA PHE A 195 0.16 21.31 -7.57
C PHE A 195 0.33 21.35 -6.04
N TYR A 196 -0.63 20.83 -5.29
CA TYR A 196 -0.54 20.66 -3.85
C TYR A 196 0.61 19.70 -3.48
N ILE A 197 0.69 18.53 -4.12
CA ILE A 197 1.77 17.55 -3.92
C ILE A 197 3.14 18.15 -4.26
N VAL A 198 3.24 18.90 -5.36
CA VAL A 198 4.49 19.58 -5.75
C VAL A 198 4.87 20.69 -4.76
N GLY A 199 3.89 21.43 -4.24
CA GLY A 199 4.10 22.51 -3.27
C GLY A 199 4.62 22.02 -1.92
N GLU A 200 4.12 20.87 -1.46
CA GLU A 200 4.50 20.21 -0.19
C GLU A 200 5.77 19.36 -0.31
N SER A 201 6.24 19.02 -1.52
CA SER A 201 7.45 18.21 -1.67
C SER A 201 8.73 18.97 -1.32
N GLU A 202 9.63 18.32 -0.57
CA GLU A 202 10.99 18.81 -0.31
C GLU A 202 11.88 18.73 -1.56
N ASP A 203 11.65 17.74 -2.42
CA ASP A 203 12.43 17.48 -3.65
C ASP A 203 11.63 17.92 -4.88
N VAL A 204 11.52 19.24 -5.05
CA VAL A 204 10.72 19.82 -6.13
C VAL A 204 11.34 19.57 -7.52
N GLU A 205 12.66 19.33 -7.58
CA GLU A 205 13.37 19.05 -8.84
C GLU A 205 12.90 17.72 -9.46
N LYS A 206 12.49 16.74 -8.64
CA LYS A 206 11.83 15.49 -9.08
C LYS A 206 10.62 15.75 -9.99
N TYR A 207 9.91 16.86 -9.78
CA TYR A 207 8.67 17.19 -10.49
C TYR A 207 8.87 18.19 -11.64
N LYS A 208 10.08 18.73 -11.81
CA LYS A 208 10.38 19.78 -12.78
C LYS A 208 10.00 19.45 -14.22
N ARG A 209 10.29 18.23 -14.71
CA ARG A 209 9.91 17.84 -16.09
C ARG A 209 8.40 17.85 -16.31
N MET A 210 7.65 17.39 -15.31
CA MET A 210 6.19 17.29 -15.36
C MET A 210 5.58 18.70 -15.24
N CYS A 211 6.15 19.53 -14.36
CA CYS A 211 5.87 20.96 -14.22
C CYS A 211 6.12 21.75 -15.52
N ILE A 212 7.27 21.58 -16.18
CA ILE A 212 7.59 22.21 -17.47
C ILE A 212 6.60 21.75 -18.55
N TYR A 213 6.25 20.47 -18.58
CA TYR A 213 5.30 19.94 -19.54
C TYR A 213 3.89 20.50 -19.31
N PHE A 214 3.40 20.53 -18.07
CA PHE A 214 2.15 21.17 -17.70
C PHE A 214 2.18 22.67 -18.00
N ASN A 215 3.25 23.38 -17.66
CA ASN A 215 3.41 24.80 -17.92
C ASN A 215 3.34 25.09 -19.43
N LYS A 216 4.10 24.34 -20.23
CA LYS A 216 4.15 24.49 -21.68
C LYS A 216 2.80 24.22 -22.35
N ASN A 217 2.01 23.28 -21.84
CA ASN A 217 0.75 22.90 -22.48
C ASN A 217 -0.45 23.67 -21.90
N ILE A 218 -0.54 23.85 -20.58
CA ILE A 218 -1.59 24.64 -19.92
C ILE A 218 -1.44 26.11 -20.26
N PHE A 219 -0.28 26.74 -20.12
CA PHE A 219 -0.18 28.18 -20.43
C PHE A 219 -0.23 28.45 -21.91
N LYS A 220 0.24 27.53 -22.77
CA LYS A 220 -0.04 27.64 -24.21
C LYS A 220 -1.53 27.54 -24.49
N ALA A 221 -2.25 26.63 -23.83
CA ALA A 221 -3.71 26.52 -23.93
C ALA A 221 -4.43 27.76 -23.43
N ILE A 222 -3.97 28.34 -22.32
CA ILE A 222 -4.49 29.59 -21.76
C ILE A 222 -4.16 30.75 -22.70
N ASP A 223 -2.93 30.91 -23.19
CA ASP A 223 -2.53 32.01 -24.10
C ASP A 223 -3.23 31.92 -25.47
N GLU A 224 -3.44 30.70 -25.99
CA GLU A 224 -4.18 30.46 -27.22
C GLU A 224 -5.69 30.68 -27.04
N ASN A 225 -6.23 30.35 -25.86
CA ASN A 225 -7.62 30.63 -25.53
C ASN A 225 -7.86 32.04 -25.00
N ASP A 226 -6.91 32.77 -24.41
CA ASP A 226 -7.06 34.15 -23.95
C ASP A 226 -7.31 35.06 -25.15
N LYS A 227 -6.64 34.79 -26.27
CA LYS A 227 -6.95 35.44 -27.56
C LYS A 227 -8.36 35.09 -28.06
N LYS A 228 -8.85 33.89 -27.74
CA LYS A 228 -10.19 33.39 -28.11
C LYS A 228 -11.27 33.87 -27.12
N PHE A 229 -10.91 34.12 -25.86
CA PHE A 229 -11.71 34.68 -24.78
C PHE A 229 -11.82 36.19 -24.94
N ASP A 230 -10.79 36.90 -25.39
CA ASP A 230 -10.91 38.31 -25.83
C ASP A 230 -11.86 38.46 -27.02
N LEU A 231 -11.93 37.45 -27.89
CA LEU A 231 -12.88 37.38 -29.01
C LEU A 231 -14.28 36.94 -28.56
N MET A 232 -14.37 36.02 -27.59
CA MET A 232 -15.63 35.56 -27.01
C MET A 232 -16.24 36.59 -26.07
N ASP A 233 -15.49 37.33 -25.25
CA ASP A 233 -15.99 38.42 -24.38
C ASP A 233 -16.54 39.59 -25.22
N LYS A 234 -15.95 39.82 -26.40
CA LYS A 234 -16.52 40.70 -27.43
C LYS A 234 -17.80 40.15 -28.07
N GLN A 235 -17.96 38.83 -28.22
CA GLN A 235 -19.18 38.18 -28.73
C GLN A 235 -20.25 37.92 -27.65
N PHE A 236 -19.88 37.73 -26.39
CA PHE A 236 -20.78 37.45 -25.26
C PHE A 236 -21.43 38.71 -24.71
N LYS A 237 -20.77 39.88 -24.83
CA LYS A 237 -21.47 41.18 -24.69
C LYS A 237 -22.63 41.36 -25.67
N ILE A 238 -22.72 40.54 -26.72
CA ILE A 238 -23.80 40.59 -27.71
C ILE A 238 -24.92 39.58 -27.38
N ASN A 239 -24.64 38.48 -26.67
CA ASN A 239 -25.64 37.46 -26.35
C ASN A 239 -25.64 37.13 -24.85
N ASN A 240 -26.68 37.60 -24.16
CA ASN A 240 -26.98 37.41 -22.72
C ASN A 240 -27.17 35.93 -22.33
N ILE A 241 -26.10 35.15 -22.27
CA ILE A 241 -26.12 33.85 -21.58
C ILE A 241 -25.28 33.99 -20.31
N LYS A 242 -25.97 33.93 -19.18
CA LYS A 242 -25.43 33.97 -17.82
C LYS A 242 -25.00 32.56 -17.42
N ASP A 243 -23.76 32.18 -17.71
CA ASP A 243 -23.09 31.12 -16.95
C ASP A 243 -22.16 31.80 -15.93
N GLU A 244 -22.78 32.35 -14.88
CA GLU A 244 -22.11 33.06 -13.79
C GLU A 244 -21.08 32.16 -13.08
N ASP A 245 -21.33 30.85 -13.01
CA ASP A 245 -20.45 29.87 -12.33
C ASP A 245 -19.09 29.67 -13.03
N ILE A 246 -19.05 29.72 -14.36
CA ILE A 246 -17.80 29.55 -15.13
C ILE A 246 -16.96 30.83 -15.01
N ILE A 247 -17.60 31.99 -15.13
CA ILE A 247 -16.93 33.29 -15.00
C ILE A 247 -16.39 33.49 -13.58
N GLU A 248 -17.13 33.05 -12.56
CA GLU A 248 -16.70 33.12 -11.16
C GLU A 248 -15.53 32.17 -10.86
N PHE A 249 -15.52 30.96 -11.43
CA PHE A 249 -14.36 30.06 -11.36
C PHE A 249 -13.10 30.67 -11.99
N TYR A 250 -13.20 31.26 -13.19
CA TYR A 250 -12.07 31.90 -13.85
C TYR A 250 -11.59 33.15 -13.10
N LYS A 251 -12.50 33.97 -12.55
CA LYS A 251 -12.14 35.08 -11.66
C LYS A 251 -11.43 34.60 -10.41
N GLN A 252 -11.88 33.51 -9.77
CA GLN A 252 -11.21 32.94 -8.60
C GLN A 252 -9.82 32.36 -8.93
N ALA A 253 -9.63 31.82 -10.13
CA ALA A 253 -8.34 31.36 -10.64
C ALA A 253 -7.38 32.53 -10.99
N GLU A 254 -7.91 33.59 -11.58
CA GLU A 254 -7.19 34.81 -12.00
C GLU A 254 -6.81 35.69 -10.79
N GLU A 255 -7.73 35.85 -9.83
CA GLU A 255 -7.52 36.54 -8.55
C GLU A 255 -6.68 35.71 -7.55
N GLY A 256 -6.36 34.45 -7.89
CA GLY A 256 -5.51 33.57 -7.10
C GLY A 256 -6.11 33.18 -5.74
N GLN A 257 -7.45 33.09 -5.67
CA GLN A 257 -8.18 32.69 -4.45
C GLN A 257 -8.31 31.17 -4.30
N ILE A 258 -8.03 30.39 -5.35
CA ILE A 258 -7.83 28.93 -5.24
C ILE A 258 -6.40 28.68 -4.71
N ILE A 259 -6.28 28.82 -3.39
CA ILE A 259 -5.31 28.22 -2.45
C ILE A 259 -3.89 27.93 -2.99
N VAL A 260 -3.13 28.87 -3.54
CA VAL A 260 -1.66 28.73 -3.55
C VAL A 260 -0.90 30.07 -3.70
N ARG A 261 -1.05 31.07 -2.81
CA ARG A 261 -0.20 32.29 -2.94
C ARG A 261 1.30 32.05 -2.72
N ASN A 262 1.69 31.14 -1.82
CA ASN A 262 3.11 30.86 -1.54
C ASN A 262 3.74 29.77 -2.42
N GLY A 263 2.99 28.75 -2.82
CA GLY A 263 3.46 27.71 -3.74
C GLY A 263 3.46 28.14 -5.22
N LYS A 264 2.62 29.09 -5.65
CA LYS A 264 2.55 29.53 -7.06
C LYS A 264 3.85 30.18 -7.52
N GLU A 265 4.52 30.97 -6.68
CA GLU A 265 5.82 31.56 -7.04
C GLU A 265 6.93 30.49 -7.08
N LYS A 266 6.89 29.51 -6.17
CA LYS A 266 7.82 28.38 -6.11
C LYS A 266 7.66 27.49 -7.36
N ILE A 267 6.42 27.11 -7.68
CA ILE A 267 6.07 26.33 -8.87
C ILE A 267 6.41 27.11 -10.15
N ARG A 268 6.09 28.40 -10.24
CA ARG A 268 6.40 29.22 -11.43
C ARG A 268 7.91 29.38 -11.66
N LYS A 269 8.72 29.48 -10.59
CA LYS A 269 10.20 29.44 -10.66
C LYS A 269 10.76 28.07 -11.06
N LEU A 270 10.07 26.99 -10.72
CA LEU A 270 10.45 25.61 -11.10
C LEU A 270 10.01 25.22 -12.52
N CYS A 271 8.92 25.83 -13.00
CA CYS A 271 8.37 25.61 -14.34
C CYS A 271 9.03 26.47 -15.44
N GLN A 272 9.79 27.50 -15.06
CA GLN A 272 10.62 28.35 -15.95
C GLN A 272 11.97 27.68 -16.22
#